data_AF-A0A1G4QRA8-F1
#
_entry.id   AF-A0A1G4QRA8-F1
#
_cell.length_a   1.000
_cell.length_b   1.000
_cell.length_c   1.000
_cell.angle_alpha   90.00
_cell.angle_beta   90.00
_cell.angle_gamma   90.00
#
_symmetry.space_group_name_H-M   'P 1'
#
loop_
_entity.id
_entity.type
_entity.pdbx_description
1 polymer ?
#
loop_
_entity_poly.entity_id
_entity_poly.type
_entity_poly.pdbx_seq_one_letter_code
_entity_poly.pdbx_strand_id
1 'polypeptide(L)'
;MSKKKMMSNSSPDVASRLYALAVARDTANLVDVDAALALARASTRTLMALSPQAAMLMRSFAQEEIDRLSMECTEEAQGSIALIQDALGMM
;
A
#
# COMPACT_ATOMS: atom_id res chain seq x y z
N MET A 1 20.21 24.48 -44.55
CA MET A 1 19.76 23.15 -45.03
C MET A 1 19.15 22.39 -43.86
N SER A 2 17.84 22.14 -43.95
CA SER A 2 17.02 21.51 -42.91
C SER A 2 17.10 19.99 -42.95
N LYS A 3 17.26 19.33 -41.80
CA LYS A 3 16.73 17.98 -41.55
C LYS A 3 16.23 17.89 -40.11
N LYS A 4 14.98 18.31 -39.89
CA LYS A 4 14.21 18.08 -38.66
C LYS A 4 13.81 16.61 -38.66
N LYS A 5 14.55 15.79 -37.91
CA LYS A 5 14.20 14.38 -37.68
C LYS A 5 13.09 14.37 -36.63
N MET A 6 11.83 14.29 -37.07
CA MET A 6 10.71 13.96 -36.19
C MET A 6 10.92 12.51 -35.72
N MET A 7 11.45 12.33 -34.52
CA MET A 7 11.34 11.07 -33.79
C MET A 7 10.12 11.20 -32.87
N SER A 8 9.23 10.21 -33.03
CA SER A 8 7.96 10.02 -32.33
C SER A 8 8.13 10.05 -30.82
N ASN A 9 7.57 11.06 -30.16
CA ASN A 9 7.37 11.09 -28.71
C ASN A 9 6.23 10.14 -28.27
N SER A 10 6.26 8.89 -28.70
CA SER A 10 5.41 7.85 -28.13
C SER A 10 6.09 7.37 -26.85
N SER A 11 5.68 8.00 -25.74
CA SER A 11 6.24 7.91 -24.40
C SER A 11 6.43 6.45 -23.93
N PRO A 12 7.66 6.03 -23.60
CA PRO A 12 7.95 4.76 -22.93
C PRO A 12 7.20 4.59 -21.59
N ASP A 13 6.75 5.70 -21.00
CA ASP A 13 6.05 5.78 -19.72
C ASP A 13 4.65 5.15 -19.74
N VAL A 14 3.86 5.39 -20.79
CA VAL A 14 2.48 4.85 -20.88
C VAL A 14 2.48 3.34 -21.08
N ALA A 15 3.36 2.83 -21.95
CA ALA A 15 3.50 1.40 -22.16
C ALA A 15 4.01 0.67 -20.91
N SER A 16 4.96 1.27 -20.18
CA SER A 16 5.47 0.73 -18.92
C SER A 16 4.41 0.72 -17.82
N ARG A 17 3.57 1.76 -17.73
CA ARG A 17 2.44 1.81 -16.79
C ARG A 17 1.36 0.79 -17.12
N LEU A 18 1.00 0.63 -18.40
CA LEU A 18 0.04 -0.39 -18.84
C LEU A 18 0.57 -1.80 -18.58
N TYR A 19 1.86 -2.04 -18.79
CA TYR A 19 2.50 -3.31 -18.48
C TYR A 19 2.49 -3.59 -16.97
N ALA A 20 2.88 -2.62 -16.13
CA ALA A 20 2.81 -2.76 -14.68
C ALA A 20 1.38 -3.07 -14.18
N LEU A 21 0.38 -2.43 -14.79
CA LEU A 21 -1.03 -2.64 -14.45
C LEU A 21 -1.54 -4.02 -14.90
N ALA A 22 -1.09 -4.50 -16.07
CA ALA A 22 -1.38 -5.85 -16.55
C ALA A 22 -0.72 -6.91 -15.66
N VAL A 23 0.55 -6.72 -15.28
CA VAL A 23 1.28 -7.62 -14.37
C VAL A 23 0.61 -7.66 -13.01
N ALA A 24 0.24 -6.51 -12.43
CA ALA A 24 -0.48 -6.46 -11.15
C ALA A 24 -1.84 -7.17 -11.21
N ARG A 25 -2.54 -7.09 -12.37
CA ARG A 25 -3.81 -7.76 -12.58
C ARG A 25 -3.65 -9.28 -12.74
N ASP A 26 -2.61 -9.73 -13.41
CA ASP A 26 -2.31 -11.16 -13.58
C ASP A 26 -1.80 -11.79 -12.28
N THR A 27 -1.06 -11.04 -11.45
CA THR A 27 -0.57 -11.51 -10.15
C THR A 27 -1.58 -11.36 -9.02
N ALA A 28 -2.67 -10.61 -9.21
CA ALA A 28 -3.74 -10.44 -8.22
C ALA A 28 -4.38 -11.77 -7.78
N ASN A 29 -4.35 -12.79 -8.64
CA ASN A 29 -4.85 -14.14 -8.32
C ASN A 29 -3.75 -15.13 -7.91
N LEU A 30 -2.47 -14.74 -8.01
CA LEU A 30 -1.32 -15.60 -7.66
C LEU A 30 -0.88 -15.42 -6.21
N VAL A 31 -1.18 -14.27 -5.62
CA VAL A 31 -0.88 -13.97 -4.23
C VAL A 31 -2.12 -14.24 -3.42
N ASP A 32 -2.06 -15.24 -2.55
CA ASP A 32 -3.05 -15.41 -1.49
C ASP A 32 -3.06 -14.13 -0.65
N VAL A 33 -4.14 -13.35 -0.79
CA VAL A 33 -4.30 -12.03 -0.16
C VAL A 33 -4.20 -12.17 1.35
N ASP A 34 -4.72 -13.26 1.92
CA ASP A 34 -4.65 -13.53 3.35
C ASP A 34 -3.21 -13.84 3.77
N ALA A 35 -2.46 -14.58 2.96
CA ALA A 35 -1.04 -14.83 3.21
C ALA A 35 -0.20 -13.55 3.13
N ALA A 36 -0.45 -12.69 2.14
CA ALA A 36 0.24 -11.39 2.01
C ALA A 36 -0.08 -10.45 3.17
N LEU A 37 -1.36 -10.39 3.58
CA LEU A 37 -1.79 -9.61 4.73
C LEU A 37 -1.17 -10.15 6.03
N ALA A 38 -1.14 -11.47 6.22
CA ALA A 38 -0.49 -12.10 7.37
C ALA A 38 1.01 -11.79 7.43
N LEU A 39 1.71 -11.83 6.29
CA LEU A 39 3.13 -11.46 6.19
C LEU A 39 3.36 -9.98 6.54
N ALA A 40 2.53 -9.08 6.01
CA ALA A 40 2.62 -7.66 6.30
C ALA A 40 2.42 -7.39 7.81
N ARG A 41 1.44 -8.05 8.44
CA ARG A 41 1.19 -7.96 9.89
C ARG A 41 2.38 -8.47 10.69
N ALA A 42 2.93 -9.65 10.35
CA ALA A 42 4.10 -10.21 11.01
C ALA A 42 5.34 -9.30 10.88
N SER A 43 5.54 -8.72 9.69
CA SER A 43 6.64 -7.78 9.43
C SER A 43 6.50 -6.52 10.26
N THR A 44 5.31 -5.92 10.29
CA THR A 44 4.98 -4.78 11.15
C THR A 44 5.29 -5.06 12.62
N ARG A 45 4.79 -6.17 13.16
CA ARG A 45 5.05 -6.55 14.57
C ARG A 45 6.53 -6.76 14.83
N THR A 46 7.27 -7.36 13.91
CA THR A 46 8.71 -7.56 14.01
C THR A 46 9.45 -6.21 14.03
N LEU A 47 9.12 -5.28 13.12
CA LEU A 47 9.71 -3.95 13.08
C LEU A 47 9.47 -3.17 14.38
N MET A 48 8.25 -3.26 14.92
CA MET A 48 7.90 -2.65 16.19
C MET A 48 8.67 -3.27 17.37
N ALA A 49 8.92 -4.59 17.34
CA ALA A 49 9.68 -5.28 18.38
C ALA A 49 11.18 -4.90 18.37
N LEU A 50 11.74 -4.60 17.20
CA LEU A 50 13.14 -4.21 17.06
C LEU A 50 13.44 -2.79 17.57
N SER A 51 12.45 -1.89 17.56
CA SER A 51 12.62 -0.51 18.02
C SER A 51 11.35 0.01 18.71
N PRO A 52 11.37 0.14 20.06
CA PRO A 52 10.25 0.68 20.82
C PRO A 52 9.87 2.11 20.40
N GLN A 53 10.85 2.91 19.97
CA GLN A 53 10.61 4.29 19.54
C GLN A 53 9.94 4.33 18.17
N ALA A 54 10.33 3.45 17.24
CA ALA A 54 9.62 3.29 15.97
C ALA A 54 8.19 2.76 16.18
N ALA A 55 8.00 1.85 17.15
CA ALA A 55 6.68 1.35 17.50
C ALA A 55 5.73 2.44 18.00
N MET A 56 6.21 3.37 18.84
CA MET A 56 5.42 4.52 19.29
C MET A 56 5.03 5.43 18.12
N LEU A 57 5.98 5.77 17.25
CA LEU A 57 5.70 6.58 16.06
C LEU A 57 4.67 5.91 15.14
N MET A 58 4.84 4.61 14.89
CA MET A 58 3.94 3.84 14.03
C MET A 58 2.52 3.77 14.59
N ARG A 59 2.36 3.65 15.92
CA ARG A 59 1.05 3.75 16.57
C ARG A 59 0.44 5.15 16.47
N SER A 60 1.26 6.20 16.59
CA SER A 60 0.79 7.59 16.41
C SER A 60 0.27 7.82 15.01
N PHE A 61 1.04 7.44 13.98
CA PHE A 61 0.62 7.55 12.59
C PHE A 61 -0.64 6.73 12.33
N ALA A 62 -0.72 5.51 12.84
CA ALA A 62 -1.90 4.68 12.69
C ALA A 62 -3.14 5.29 13.35
N GLN A 63 -2.99 5.97 14.48
CA GLN A 63 -4.10 6.66 15.12
C GLN A 63 -4.61 7.83 14.27
N GLU A 64 -3.70 8.64 13.70
CA GLU A 64 -4.07 9.71 12.77
C GLU A 64 -4.82 9.19 11.55
N GLU A 65 -4.38 8.04 11.01
CA GLU A 65 -5.05 7.36 9.90
C GLU A 65 -6.43 6.82 10.29
N ILE A 66 -6.56 6.21 11.47
CA ILE A 66 -7.85 5.73 12.01
C ILE A 66 -8.81 6.91 12.18
N ASP A 67 -8.35 8.03 12.71
CA ASP A 67 -9.18 9.22 12.91
C ASP A 67 -9.67 9.75 11.56
N ARG A 68 -8.79 9.81 10.55
CA ARG A 68 -9.17 10.21 9.19
C ARG A 68 -10.20 9.26 8.57
N LEU A 69 -9.94 7.95 8.62
CA LEU A 69 -10.87 6.93 8.10
C LEU A 69 -12.22 6.96 8.83
N SER A 70 -12.21 7.26 10.14
CA SER A 70 -13.43 7.38 10.93
C SER A 70 -14.31 8.54 10.46
N MET A 71 -13.72 9.60 9.89
CA MET A 71 -14.49 10.71 9.32
C MET A 71 -15.15 10.35 7.98
N GLU A 72 -14.63 9.36 7.26
CA GLU A 72 -15.18 8.94 5.96
C GLU A 72 -16.52 8.19 6.12
N CYS A 73 -16.77 7.59 7.29
CA CYS A 73 -18.03 6.92 7.63
C CYS A 73 -18.50 5.84 6.62
N THR A 74 -17.57 5.20 5.91
CA THR A 74 -17.85 4.13 4.94
C THR A 74 -17.57 2.74 5.53
N GLU A 75 -18.20 1.69 4.97
CA GLU A 75 -17.92 0.30 5.36
C GLU A 75 -16.48 -0.11 5.06
N GLU A 76 -15.92 0.38 3.94
CA GLU A 76 -14.52 0.16 3.57
C GLU A 76 -13.56 0.80 4.57
N ALA A 77 -13.89 1.99 5.07
CA ALA A 77 -13.12 2.66 6.10
C ALA A 77 -13.17 1.89 7.44
N GLN A 78 -14.34 1.38 7.83
CA GLN A 78 -14.48 0.52 9.03
C GLN A 78 -13.66 -0.77 8.91
N GLY A 79 -13.68 -1.42 7.75
CA GLY A 79 -12.84 -2.57 7.47
C GLY A 79 -11.36 -2.24 7.59
N SER A 80 -10.94 -1.11 7.01
CA SER A 80 -9.55 -0.63 7.06
C SER A 80 -9.09 -0.34 8.49
N ILE A 81 -9.94 0.28 9.31
CA ILE A 81 -9.68 0.55 10.74
C ILE A 81 -9.43 -0.77 11.49
N ALA A 82 -10.30 -1.77 11.30
CA ALA A 82 -10.16 -3.07 11.95
C ALA A 82 -8.85 -3.77 11.55
N LEU A 83 -8.46 -3.68 10.28
CA LEU A 83 -7.18 -4.24 9.79
C LEU A 83 -5.97 -3.58 10.44
N ILE A 84 -5.98 -2.25 10.60
CA ILE A 84 -4.91 -1.47 11.23
C ILE A 84 -4.80 -1.82 12.72
N GLN A 85 -5.93 -1.85 13.43
CA GLN A 85 -5.99 -2.20 14.86
C GLN A 85 -5.43 -3.59 15.13
N ASP A 86 -5.81 -4.60 14.33
CA ASP A 86 -5.29 -5.97 14.46
C ASP A 86 -3.79 -6.08 14.14
N ALA A 87 -3.31 -5.34 13.14
CA ALA A 87 -1.90 -5.34 12.78
C ALA A 87 -1.02 -4.83 13.94
N LEU A 88 -1.50 -3.84 14.68
CA LEU A 88 -0.77 -3.17 15.76
C LEU A 88 -1.07 -3.71 17.15
N GLY A 89 -2.02 -4.64 17.28
CA GLY A 89 -2.49 -5.16 18.57
C GLY A 89 -3.15 -4.08 19.43
N MET A 90 -3.86 -3.14 18.78
CA MET A 90 -4.61 -2.07 19.43
C MET A 90 -6.05 -2.55 19.68
N MET A 91 -6.28 -3.22 20.81
CA MET A 91 -7.61 -3.58 21.33
C MET A 91 -7.69 -3.19 22.81
#